data_AF-A0AA35QDF5-F1
#
_entry.id   AF-A0AA35QDF5-F1
#
_cell.length_a   1.000
_cell.length_b   1.000
_cell.length_c   1.000
_cell.angle_alpha   90.00
_cell.angle_beta   90.00
_cell.angle_gamma   90.00
#
_symmetry.space_group_name_H-M   'P 1'
#
loop_
_entity.id
_entity.type
_entity.pdbx_description
1 polymer ?
#
loop_
_entity_poly.entity_id
_entity_poly.type
_entity_poly.pdbx_seq_one_letter_code
_entity_poly.pdbx_strand_id
1 'polypeptide(L)'
;MEAAMRLVQLSGHMGKIFLVPAEQDLVKLAQLDENSTFLVAGNIDSIGSSIVHWIVERRAKNIVLCSCGVESHPTVLTRIQFAADKGCTILPATVTFPA
;
A
#
# COMPACT_ATOMS: atom_id res chain seq x y z
N MET A 1 -13.53 -17.06 -2.78
CA MET A 1 -13.65 -15.63 -2.41
C MET A 1 -15.10 -15.14 -2.49
N GLU A 2 -15.72 -15.17 -3.68
CA GLU A 2 -17.08 -14.65 -3.94
C GLU A 2 -18.18 -15.09 -2.96
N ALA A 3 -18.29 -16.41 -2.70
CA ALA A 3 -19.32 -16.93 -1.80
C ALA A 3 -19.18 -16.42 -0.36
N ALA A 4 -17.94 -16.26 0.13
CA ALA A 4 -17.66 -15.73 1.46
C ALA A 4 -18.00 -14.23 1.55
N MET A 5 -17.65 -13.45 0.52
CA MET A 5 -18.03 -12.04 0.45
C MET A 5 -19.55 -11.85 0.38
N ARG A 6 -20.24 -12.73 -0.35
CA ARG A 6 -21.71 -12.73 -0.41
C ARG A 6 -22.34 -13.07 0.95
N LEU A 7 -21.75 -14.01 1.70
CA LEU A 7 -22.15 -14.32 3.08
C LEU A 7 -21.97 -13.13 4.04
N VAL A 8 -20.88 -12.35 3.88
CA VAL A 8 -20.66 -11.10 4.61
C VAL A 8 -21.74 -10.07 4.26
N GLN A 9 -22.00 -9.86 2.96
CA GLN A 9 -22.97 -8.88 2.46
C GLN A 9 -24.41 -9.19 2.88
N LEU A 10 -24.77 -10.47 2.96
CA LEU A 10 -26.10 -10.90 3.37
C LEU A 10 -26.31 -10.81 4.89
N SER A 11 -25.28 -10.43 5.66
CA SER A 11 -25.30 -10.39 7.13
C SER A 11 -25.71 -11.73 7.77
N GLY A 12 -25.61 -12.83 7.01
CA GLY A 12 -26.10 -14.15 7.38
C GLY A 12 -25.15 -14.94 8.27
N HIS A 13 -24.22 -14.26 8.94
CA HIS A 13 -23.17 -14.88 9.75
C HIS A 13 -23.15 -14.27 11.15
N MET A 14 -23.01 -15.12 12.17
CA MET A 14 -22.66 -14.71 13.53
C MET A 14 -21.22 -15.11 13.81
N GLY A 15 -20.38 -14.13 14.15
CA GLY A 15 -18.95 -14.35 14.41
C GLY A 15 -18.05 -14.00 13.22
N LYS A 16 -16.88 -14.64 13.13
CA LYS A 16 -15.85 -14.35 12.11
C LYS A 16 -15.91 -15.38 10.99
N ILE A 17 -15.83 -14.93 9.74
CA ILE A 17 -15.64 -15.80 8.57
C ILE A 17 -14.13 -15.91 8.31
N PHE A 18 -13.62 -17.14 8.31
CA PHE A 18 -12.23 -17.42 7.96
C PHE A 18 -12.15 -18.02 6.56
N LEU A 19 -11.30 -17.45 5.72
CA LEU A 19 -10.90 -18.05 4.45
C LEU A 19 -9.59 -18.80 4.71
N VAL A 20 -9.63 -20.13 4.60
CA VAL A 20 -8.43 -20.97 4.68
C VAL A 20 -7.94 -21.16 3.24
N PRO A 21 -6.76 -20.61 2.88
CA PRO A 21 -6.19 -20.83 1.56
C PRO A 21 -5.85 -22.32 1.37
N ALA A 22 -6.11 -22.83 0.17
CA ALA A 22 -5.63 -24.14 -0.23
C ALA A 22 -4.11 -24.12 -0.46
N GLU A 23 -3.48 -25.28 -0.48
CA GLU A 23 -2.02 -25.39 -0.68
C GLU A 23 -1.56 -24.77 -2.01
N GLN A 24 -2.43 -24.81 -3.02
CA GLN A 24 -2.23 -24.20 -4.33
C GLN A 24 -2.55 -22.69 -4.40
N ASP A 25 -3.12 -22.08 -3.35
CA ASP A 25 -3.42 -20.64 -3.30
C ASP A 25 -2.15 -19.82 -3.02
N LEU A 26 -1.11 -20.05 -3.83
CA LEU A 26 0.16 -19.36 -3.75
C LEU A 26 0.03 -17.98 -4.41
N VAL A 27 0.41 -16.94 -3.67
CA VAL A 27 0.48 -15.59 -4.21
C VAL A 27 1.88 -15.38 -4.80
N LYS A 28 1.95 -14.99 -6.07
CA LYS A 28 3.23 -14.60 -6.67
C LYS A 28 3.77 -13.38 -5.93
N LEU A 29 4.89 -13.55 -5.25
CA LEU A 29 5.59 -12.41 -4.67
C LEU A 29 6.25 -11.63 -5.81
N ALA A 30 5.87 -10.36 -5.97
CA ALA A 30 6.56 -9.48 -6.91
C ALA A 30 7.98 -9.23 -6.42
N GLN A 31 8.97 -9.50 -7.27
CA GLN A 31 10.31 -8.96 -7.04
C GLN A 31 10.31 -7.50 -7.48
N LEU A 32 10.80 -6.63 -6.60
CA LEU A 32 10.95 -5.21 -6.91
C LEU A 32 12.30 -5.00 -7.55
N ASP A 33 12.30 -4.36 -8.72
CA ASP A 33 13.52 -3.78 -9.26
C ASP A 33 13.88 -2.52 -8.46
N GLU A 34 15.10 -2.49 -7.93
CA GLU A 34 15.60 -1.39 -7.12
C GLU A 34 15.66 -0.05 -7.88
N ASN A 35 15.77 -0.09 -9.21
CA ASN A 35 15.91 1.09 -10.06
C ASN A 35 14.58 1.59 -10.62
N SER A 36 13.49 0.85 -10.39
CA SER A 36 12.15 1.24 -10.80
C SER A 36 11.53 2.27 -9.84
N THR A 37 10.54 3.00 -10.35
CA THR A 37 9.74 3.95 -9.55
C THR A 37 8.38 3.35 -9.26
N PHE A 38 8.00 3.31 -7.99
CA PHE A 38 6.74 2.72 -7.54
C PHE A 38 5.71 3.80 -7.20
N LEU A 39 4.54 3.74 -7.83
CA LEU A 39 3.40 4.58 -7.47
C LEU A 39 2.56 3.87 -6.40
N VAL A 40 2.45 4.48 -5.23
CA VAL A 40 1.52 4.04 -4.17
C VAL A 40 0.36 5.05 -4.14
N ALA A 41 -0.82 4.64 -4.58
CA ALA A 41 -2.02 5.45 -4.53
C ALA A 41 -2.88 5.05 -3.32
N GLY A 42 -3.37 6.04 -2.57
CA GLY A 42 -4.29 5.86 -1.45
C GLY A 42 -3.80 6.51 -0.14
N ASN A 43 -4.58 6.32 0.92
CA ASN A 43 -4.35 7.01 2.20
C ASN A 43 -2.99 6.65 2.83
N ILE A 44 -2.27 7.68 3.28
CA ILE A 44 -0.96 7.53 3.91
C ILE A 44 -1.01 6.84 5.27
N ASP A 45 -2.04 7.10 6.10
CA ASP A 45 -2.07 6.59 7.48
C ASP A 45 -2.58 5.16 7.60
N SER A 46 -2.84 4.48 6.48
CA SER A 46 -3.41 3.14 6.48
C SER A 46 -2.47 2.13 5.80
N ILE A 47 -3.06 1.19 5.05
CA ILE A 47 -2.38 0.18 4.24
C ILE A 47 -1.31 0.81 3.34
N GLY A 48 -1.52 2.05 2.86
CA GLY A 48 -0.52 2.81 2.10
C GLY A 48 0.82 2.92 2.83
N SER A 49 0.83 3.22 4.14
CA SER A 49 2.07 3.26 4.93
C SER A 49 2.77 1.90 4.98
N SER A 50 2.01 0.82 5.16
CA SER A 50 2.58 -0.54 5.23
C SER A 50 3.15 -0.98 3.90
N ILE A 51 2.51 -0.60 2.79
CA ILE A 51 3.03 -0.86 1.43
C ILE A 51 4.32 -0.07 1.21
N VAL A 52 4.35 1.22 1.54
CA VAL A 52 5.57 2.05 1.44
C VAL A 52 6.71 1.43 2.25
N HIS A 53 6.44 1.03 3.49
CA HIS A 53 7.43 0.35 4.34
C HIS A 53 7.96 -0.93 3.67
N TRP A 54 7.07 -1.79 3.20
CA TRP A 54 7.40 -3.05 2.54
C TRP A 54 8.24 -2.87 1.26
N ILE A 55 7.99 -1.79 0.50
CA ILE A 55 8.75 -1.39 -0.70
C ILE A 55 10.15 -0.89 -0.31
N VAL A 56 10.26 -0.01 0.68
CA VAL A 56 11.54 0.52 1.17
C VAL A 56 12.44 -0.60 1.71
N GLU A 57 11.88 -1.54 2.48
CA GLU A 57 12.64 -2.69 3.00
C GLU A 57 13.23 -3.58 1.90
N ARG A 58 12.63 -3.55 0.71
CA ARG A 58 13.08 -4.29 -0.48
C ARG A 58 14.05 -3.49 -1.36
N ARG A 59 14.62 -2.41 -0.83
CA ARG A 59 15.66 -1.58 -1.47
C ARG A 59 15.18 -0.85 -2.73
N ALA A 60 13.88 -0.63 -2.88
CA ALA A 60 13.41 0.29 -3.91
C ALA A 60 13.96 1.70 -3.64
N LYS A 61 14.48 2.36 -4.68
CA LYS A 61 15.10 3.68 -4.54
C LYS A 61 14.09 4.82 -4.69
N ASN A 62 12.96 4.58 -5.36
CA ASN A 62 12.04 5.64 -5.76
C ASN A 62 10.57 5.26 -5.53
N ILE A 63 9.83 6.10 -4.80
CA ILE A 63 8.40 5.94 -4.56
C ILE A 63 7.70 7.28 -4.84
N VAL A 64 6.60 7.23 -5.58
CA VAL A 64 5.63 8.35 -5.67
C VAL A 64 4.46 7.99 -4.77
N LEU A 65 4.22 8.79 -3.74
CA LEU A 65 3.10 8.61 -2.84
C LEU A 65 1.97 9.55 -3.23
N CYS A 66 0.89 8.97 -3.73
CA CYS A 66 -0.27 9.69 -4.24
C CYS A 66 -1.46 9.61 -3.28
N SER A 67 -1.82 10.75 -2.66
CA SER A 67 -3.03 10.88 -1.84
C SER A 67 -3.56 12.31 -1.88
N CYS A 68 -4.86 12.50 -1.61
CA CYS A 68 -5.44 13.83 -1.45
C CYS A 68 -4.77 14.56 -0.27
N GLY A 69 -4.24 15.77 -0.51
CA GLY A 69 -3.62 16.58 0.53
C GLY A 69 -2.37 15.96 1.15
N VAL A 70 -1.70 15.05 0.43
CA VAL A 70 -0.52 14.35 0.95
C VAL A 70 0.60 15.32 1.34
N GLU A 71 0.81 16.36 0.55
CA GLU A 71 1.89 17.35 0.76
C GLU A 71 1.78 18.08 2.10
N SER A 72 0.57 18.27 2.62
CA SER A 72 0.31 18.94 3.90
C SER A 72 0.13 17.97 5.07
N HIS A 73 0.21 16.66 4.84
CA HIS A 73 -0.05 15.66 5.87
C HIS A 73 1.17 15.44 6.79
N PRO A 74 1.06 15.59 8.12
CA PRO A 74 2.20 15.50 9.04
C PRO A 74 2.98 14.17 8.97
N THR A 75 2.25 13.07 8.76
CA THR A 75 2.82 11.73 8.64
C THR A 75 3.77 11.59 7.44
N VAL A 76 3.62 12.39 6.37
CA VAL A 76 4.49 12.32 5.19
C VAL A 76 5.94 12.58 5.54
N LEU A 77 6.21 13.60 6.35
CA LEU A 77 7.59 13.97 6.69
C LEU A 77 8.30 12.83 7.42
N THR A 78 7.61 12.16 8.34
CA THR A 78 8.17 11.00 9.04
C THR A 78 8.48 9.83 8.12
N ARG A 79 7.69 9.67 7.04
CA ARG A 79 7.88 8.60 6.05
C ARG A 79 8.98 8.93 5.05
N ILE A 80 9.09 10.19 4.63
CA ILE A 80 10.20 10.67 3.82
C ILE A 80 11.51 10.46 4.58
N GLN A 81 11.58 10.83 5.86
CA GLN A 81 12.78 10.64 6.66
C GLN A 81 13.14 9.15 6.81
N PHE A 82 12.16 8.31 7.17
CA PHE A 82 12.35 6.86 7.27
C PHE A 82 12.89 6.25 5.96
N ALA A 83 12.34 6.67 4.81
CA ALA A 83 12.78 6.20 3.51
C ALA A 83 14.19 6.70 3.17
N ALA A 84 14.49 7.97 3.47
CA ALA A 84 15.79 8.57 3.25
C ALA A 84 16.90 7.84 4.04
N ASP A 85 16.63 7.47 5.29
CA ASP A 85 17.55 6.69 6.14
C ASP A 85 17.88 5.31 5.55
N LYS A 86 17.05 4.82 4.61
CA LYS A 86 17.20 3.55 3.89
C LYS A 86 17.67 3.73 2.44
N GLY A 87 17.98 4.96 2.02
CA GLY A 87 18.41 5.27 0.66
C GLY A 87 17.27 5.29 -0.37
N CYS A 88 16.03 5.50 0.07
CA CYS A 88 14.84 5.60 -0.77
C CYS A 88 14.29 7.03 -0.78
N THR A 89 13.94 7.53 -1.96
CA THR A 89 13.30 8.84 -2.14
C THR A 89 11.79 8.67 -2.26
N ILE A 90 11.03 9.39 -1.45
CA ILE A 90 9.56 9.49 -1.57
C ILE A 90 9.20 10.87 -2.11
N LEU A 91 8.48 10.90 -3.22
CA LEU A 91 7.84 12.10 -3.77
C LEU A 91 6.35 12.08 -3.40
N PRO A 92 5.88 12.95 -2.49
CA PRO A 92 4.45 13.16 -2.29
C PRO A 92 3.86 13.87 -3.53
N ALA A 93 2.72 13.38 -4.02
CA ALA A 93 2.02 13.99 -5.14
C ALA A 93 0.50 13.95 -4.90
N THR A 94 -0.19 15.05 -5.18
CA THR A 94 -1.66 15.05 -5.22
C THR A 94 -2.12 14.87 -6.67
N VAL A 95 -2.95 13.87 -6.96
CA VAL A 95 -3.55 13.74 -8.30
C VAL A 95 -4.67 14.75 -8.45
N THR A 96 -4.45 15.74 -9.31
CA THR A 96 -5.44 16.70 -9.77
C THR A 96 -5.84 16.35 -11.21
N PHE A 97 -7.14 16.25 -11.47
CA PHE A 97 -7.63 16.11 -12.84
C PHE A 97 -7.73 17.52 -13.49
N PRO A 98 -7.34 17.68 -14.77
CA PRO A 98 -7.58 18.93 -15.47
C PRO A 98 -9.09 19.19 -15.55
N ALA A 99 -9.48 20.45 -15.29
CA ALA A 99 -10.86 20.93 -15.34
C ALA A 99 -11.38 21.04 -16.78
#